data_AF-A0A9P3GG14-F1
#
_entry.id   AF-A0A9P3GG14-F1
#
_cell.length_a   1.000
_cell.length_b   1.000
_cell.length_c   1.000
_cell.angle_alpha   90.00
_cell.angle_beta   90.00
_cell.angle_gamma   90.00
#
_symmetry.space_group_name_H-M   'P 1'
#
loop_
_entity.id
_entity.type
_entity.pdbx_description
1 polymer ?
#
loop_
_entity_poly.entity_id
_entity_poly.type
_entity_poly.pdbx_seq_one_letter_code
_entity_poly.pdbx_strand_id
1 'polypeptide(L)'
;MLPWKSPLATVLQFALLCYLLASLVYTTAYIVTSPAVSSVFALVGLRLTRFTSRSPSQASPRVDLISYAQQVFSSQGSHGEDTPGIISNLASSQDSLYWDLPALRSLTGALNDDAYAGAGSIQEGTLLSKAFAQALHPTELIPFYYKATGPIDASDVTITTLVTSNRYKVLKQLVERYQGPISVTIHIPLPPPSASVSETATFVNAVQDLDALYASSLHFAAYVDVHLALSPLSSAPHASSSSTEGGRQFNVWRNVARLFARSEFVMMLDVDFAVCTDWRSVVRNAVARARGAAPTTVGSGHPESRSSSGKLREVQEVFQKMREGAAALVIPVFEYTKQEDGVDQTKFPKDKESLLHLATGRHPKLGMFHASWSPGHNSTDYPRYLSTPPNSQSLYKVTTYQSAYEPYVIMSKRVPWCDERFTGYGGNKAACLFEIYLSGVDFYVMADHFLIHQSHKYEEEARREERKYNRKLYTDFKEEACLRYLYRFHAAGQLHTPLAANAVEECKKMKGVERLATELLGESL
;
A
#
# COMPACT_ATOMS: atom_id res chain seq x y z
N MET A 1 76.87 -27.46 26.13
CA MET A 1 75.59 -28.20 26.13
C MET A 1 74.46 -27.17 26.01
N LEU A 2 73.97 -26.95 24.78
CA LEU A 2 72.81 -26.10 24.48
C LEU A 2 71.65 -27.04 24.14
N PRO A 3 70.48 -26.96 24.81
CA PRO A 3 69.39 -27.88 24.53
C PRO A 3 68.69 -27.47 23.23
N TRP A 4 68.59 -28.42 22.30
CA TRP A 4 67.73 -28.35 21.13
C TRP A 4 66.28 -28.07 21.56
N LYS A 5 65.77 -26.89 21.24
CA LYS A 5 64.32 -26.62 21.29
C LYS A 5 63.68 -27.38 20.14
N SER A 6 62.82 -28.34 20.46
CA SER A 6 62.12 -29.15 19.48
C SER A 6 61.17 -28.27 18.65
N PRO A 7 61.18 -28.37 17.30
CA PRO A 7 60.33 -27.54 16.43
C PRO A 7 58.83 -27.71 16.74
N LEU A 8 58.44 -28.85 17.30
CA LEU A 8 57.09 -29.17 17.74
C LEU A 8 56.62 -28.29 18.91
N ALA A 9 57.51 -27.94 19.84
CA ALA A 9 57.18 -27.06 20.96
C ALA A 9 56.88 -25.63 20.52
N THR A 10 57.60 -25.14 19.50
CA THR A 10 57.38 -23.80 18.92
C THR A 10 56.04 -23.73 18.18
N VAL A 11 55.67 -24.79 17.46
CA VAL A 11 54.36 -24.87 16.76
C VAL A 11 53.21 -24.93 17.76
N LEU A 12 53.34 -25.72 18.84
CA LEU A 12 52.33 -25.78 19.90
C LEU A 12 52.18 -24.44 20.64
N GLN A 13 53.28 -23.73 20.92
CA GLN A 13 53.22 -22.39 21.51
C GLN A 13 52.51 -21.40 20.58
N PHE A 14 52.76 -21.46 19.28
CA PHE A 14 52.10 -20.58 18.32
C PHE A 14 50.59 -20.88 18.22
N ALA A 15 50.22 -22.17 18.15
CA ALA A 15 48.81 -22.58 18.15
C ALA A 15 48.08 -22.17 19.43
N LEU A 16 48.72 -22.29 20.59
CA LEU A 16 48.19 -21.84 21.87
C LEU A 16 48.00 -20.32 21.90
N LEU A 17 48.96 -19.55 21.38
CA LEU A 17 48.86 -18.10 21.26
C LEU A 17 47.70 -17.70 20.33
N CYS A 18 47.55 -18.35 19.18
CA CYS A 18 46.42 -18.10 18.27
C CYS A 18 45.08 -18.44 18.92
N TYR A 19 44.99 -19.56 19.64
CA TYR A 19 43.77 -19.95 20.36
C TYR A 19 43.44 -18.97 21.48
N LEU A 20 44.42 -18.51 22.25
CA LEU A 20 44.22 -17.50 23.30
C LEU A 20 43.77 -16.18 22.69
N LEU A 21 44.34 -15.77 21.57
CA LEU A 21 43.97 -14.53 20.89
C LEU A 21 42.55 -14.60 20.30
N ALA A 22 42.20 -15.72 19.68
CA ALA A 22 40.83 -15.98 19.21
C ALA A 22 39.81 -16.05 20.36
N SER A 23 40.18 -16.71 21.47
CA SER A 23 39.35 -16.80 22.66
C SER A 23 39.16 -15.43 23.33
N LEU A 24 40.20 -14.59 23.35
CA LEU A 24 40.14 -13.23 23.85
C LEU A 24 39.21 -12.38 22.98
N VAL A 25 39.35 -12.43 21.65
CA VAL A 25 38.44 -11.70 20.73
C VAL A 25 37.00 -12.19 20.88
N TYR A 26 36.76 -13.50 20.97
CA TYR A 26 35.43 -14.08 21.13
C TYR A 26 34.79 -13.68 22.47
N THR A 27 35.52 -13.79 23.58
CA THR A 27 35.01 -13.39 24.90
C THR A 27 34.83 -11.89 25.01
N THR A 28 35.71 -11.07 24.42
CA THR A 28 35.55 -9.61 24.42
C THR A 28 34.34 -9.19 23.57
N ALA A 29 34.12 -9.81 22.40
CA ALA A 29 32.94 -9.57 21.59
C ALA A 29 31.64 -10.00 22.30
N TYR A 30 31.65 -11.13 23.02
CA TYR A 30 30.49 -11.64 23.77
C TYR A 30 30.18 -10.80 25.02
N ILE A 31 31.21 -10.35 25.75
CA ILE A 31 31.06 -9.54 26.96
C ILE A 31 30.59 -8.12 26.59
N VAL A 32 31.11 -7.51 25.51
CA VAL A 32 30.69 -6.18 25.05
C VAL A 32 29.28 -6.19 24.44
N THR A 33 28.81 -7.32 23.92
CA THR A 33 27.45 -7.48 23.38
C THR A 33 26.42 -7.98 24.41
N SER A 34 26.84 -8.30 25.64
CA SER A 34 25.95 -8.70 26.72
C SER A 34 25.12 -7.51 27.24
N PRO A 35 23.78 -7.65 27.39
CA PRO A 35 22.91 -6.61 27.94
C PRO A 35 23.33 -6.12 29.33
N ALA A 36 23.88 -7.01 30.16
CA ALA A 36 24.29 -6.70 31.53
C ALA A 36 25.48 -5.72 31.59
N VAL A 37 26.37 -5.75 30.60
CA VAL A 37 27.59 -4.93 30.56
C VAL A 37 27.28 -3.53 30.03
N SER A 38 26.32 -3.40 29.10
CA SER A 38 25.82 -2.10 28.64
C SER A 38 25.21 -1.26 29.77
N SER A 39 24.56 -1.90 30.75
CA SER A 39 24.01 -1.22 31.93
C SER A 39 25.10 -0.68 32.87
N VAL A 40 26.23 -1.39 32.99
CA VAL A 40 27.37 -0.97 33.83
C VAL A 40 28.12 0.19 33.17
N PHE A 41 28.33 0.18 31.85
CA PHE A 41 28.98 1.30 31.16
C PHE A 41 28.13 2.57 31.11
N ALA A 42 26.79 2.45 31.12
CA ALA A 42 25.89 3.59 31.25
C ALA A 42 26.02 4.32 32.60
N LEU A 43 26.36 3.61 33.68
CA LEU A 43 26.60 4.18 35.00
C LEU A 43 27.93 4.96 35.10
N VAL A 44 28.90 4.68 34.22
CA VAL A 44 30.25 5.29 34.23
C VAL A 44 30.41 6.35 33.13
N GLY A 45 29.36 6.66 32.37
CA GLY A 45 29.38 7.76 31.37
C GLY A 45 30.23 7.51 30.12
N LEU A 46 30.71 6.29 29.91
CA LEU A 46 31.49 5.90 28.72
C LEU A 46 30.56 5.37 27.63
N ARG A 47 30.33 6.18 26.57
CA ARG A 47 29.64 5.72 25.35
C ARG A 47 30.61 4.92 24.48
N LEU A 48 30.52 3.59 24.53
CA LEU A 48 31.12 2.73 23.52
C LEU A 48 30.29 2.82 22.23
N THR A 49 30.89 3.35 21.16
CA THR A 49 30.32 3.30 19.82
C THR A 49 30.22 1.84 19.37
N ARG A 50 29.00 1.37 19.08
CA ARG A 50 28.78 0.06 18.46
C ARG A 50 29.54 0.02 17.12
N PHE A 51 30.66 -0.68 17.06
CA PHE A 51 31.21 -1.18 15.81
C PHE A 51 30.39 -2.41 15.38
N THR A 52 29.20 -2.16 14.84
CA THR A 52 28.55 -3.13 13.95
C THR A 52 28.95 -2.76 12.53
N SER A 53 30.16 -3.16 12.11
CA SER A 53 30.50 -3.22 10.68
C SER A 53 29.87 -4.47 10.07
N ARG A 54 28.55 -4.52 10.04
CA ARG A 54 27.83 -5.31 9.05
C ARG A 54 27.17 -4.26 8.17
N SER A 55 27.69 -4.08 6.95
CA SER A 55 26.92 -3.33 5.96
C SER A 55 25.50 -3.92 5.96
N PRO A 56 24.43 -3.10 5.91
CA PRO A 56 23.10 -3.67 5.74
C PRO A 56 23.18 -4.60 4.53
N SER A 57 23.00 -5.90 4.76
CA SER A 57 22.96 -6.88 3.68
C SER A 57 21.78 -6.47 2.82
N GLN A 58 22.07 -5.87 1.68
CA GLN A 58 21.06 -5.50 0.70
C GLN A 58 20.22 -6.74 0.41
N ALA A 59 18.91 -6.66 0.61
CA ALA A 59 18.05 -7.81 0.41
C ALA A 59 18.18 -8.27 -1.06
N SER A 60 18.51 -9.53 -1.27
CA SER A 60 18.51 -10.11 -2.61
C SER A 60 17.07 -10.27 -3.11
N PRO A 61 16.83 -10.13 -4.42
CA PRO A 61 15.51 -10.39 -4.97
C PRO A 61 15.11 -11.84 -4.70
N ARG A 62 13.82 -12.09 -4.53
CA ARG A 62 13.27 -13.44 -4.32
C ARG A 62 13.61 -14.40 -5.47
N VAL A 63 13.67 -13.86 -6.68
CA VAL A 63 13.88 -14.60 -7.93
C VAL A 63 14.90 -13.86 -8.79
N ASP A 64 15.82 -14.57 -9.45
CA ASP A 64 16.74 -14.00 -10.42
C ASP A 64 16.10 -13.96 -11.82
N LEU A 65 15.39 -12.87 -12.11
CA LEU A 65 14.71 -12.67 -13.39
C LEU A 65 15.67 -12.42 -14.57
N ILE A 66 16.90 -11.95 -14.30
CA ILE A 66 17.89 -11.67 -15.36
C ILE A 66 18.44 -12.98 -15.89
N SER A 67 18.92 -13.86 -15.00
CA SER A 67 19.41 -15.19 -15.38
C SER A 67 18.32 -16.00 -16.07
N TYR A 68 17.08 -15.88 -15.58
CA TYR A 68 15.91 -16.51 -16.20
C TYR A 68 15.69 -16.04 -17.64
N ALA A 69 15.62 -14.72 -17.87
CA ALA A 69 15.41 -14.16 -19.20
C ALA A 69 16.52 -14.59 -20.18
N GLN A 70 17.76 -14.61 -19.72
CA GLN A 70 18.89 -15.08 -20.53
C GLN A 70 18.76 -16.56 -20.91
N GLN A 71 18.30 -17.42 -20.01
CA GLN A 71 18.12 -18.85 -20.31
C GLN A 71 16.97 -19.09 -21.29
N VAL A 72 15.81 -18.50 -21.02
CA VAL A 72 14.56 -18.78 -21.76
C VAL A 72 14.55 -18.13 -23.14
N PHE A 73 15.08 -16.91 -23.28
CA PHE A 73 15.04 -16.19 -24.56
C PHE A 73 16.29 -16.41 -25.43
N SER A 74 17.34 -17.07 -24.91
CA SER A 74 18.52 -17.47 -25.73
C SER A 74 18.38 -18.85 -26.38
N SER A 75 17.49 -19.72 -25.89
CA SER A 75 17.19 -21.02 -26.51
C SER A 75 16.28 -20.85 -27.73
N GLN A 76 16.76 -20.16 -28.77
CA GLN A 76 16.15 -20.24 -30.09
C GLN A 76 16.38 -21.65 -30.67
N GLY A 77 15.42 -22.57 -30.55
CA GLY A 77 15.35 -23.67 -31.52
C GLY A 77 14.90 -25.07 -31.08
N SER A 78 14.43 -25.36 -29.88
CA SER A 78 13.92 -26.72 -29.62
C SER A 78 12.80 -26.80 -28.60
N HIS A 79 11.64 -27.20 -29.13
CA HIS A 79 10.39 -27.58 -28.46
C HIS A 79 9.57 -26.44 -27.85
N GLY A 80 8.31 -26.35 -28.30
CA GLY A 80 7.30 -25.44 -27.79
C GLY A 80 6.86 -25.82 -26.38
N GLU A 81 7.73 -25.59 -25.40
CA GLU A 81 7.39 -25.66 -23.99
C GLU A 81 6.76 -24.32 -23.54
N ASP A 82 5.65 -24.43 -22.81
CA ASP A 82 4.82 -23.33 -22.33
C ASP A 82 5.62 -22.33 -21.47
N THR A 83 6.16 -21.27 -22.08
CA THR A 83 6.84 -20.18 -21.35
C THR A 83 5.98 -19.55 -20.24
N PRO A 84 4.65 -19.39 -20.38
CA PRO A 84 3.79 -19.01 -19.26
C PRO A 84 3.86 -20.01 -18.10
N GLY A 85 3.94 -21.32 -18.40
CA GLY A 85 4.11 -22.38 -17.40
C GLY A 85 5.47 -22.33 -16.69
N ILE A 86 6.54 -21.92 -17.38
CA ILE A 86 7.88 -21.80 -16.77
C ILE A 86 7.98 -20.57 -15.86
N ILE A 87 7.41 -19.42 -16.26
CA ILE A 87 7.33 -18.23 -15.38
C ILE A 87 6.43 -18.52 -14.21
N SER A 88 5.28 -19.16 -14.45
CA SER A 88 4.40 -19.63 -13.39
C SER A 88 5.15 -20.55 -12.44
N ASN A 89 6.04 -21.45 -12.91
CA ASN A 89 6.86 -22.29 -12.05
C ASN A 89 7.92 -21.51 -11.24
N LEU A 90 8.50 -20.44 -11.81
CA LEU A 90 9.50 -19.59 -11.16
C LEU A 90 8.87 -18.61 -10.14
N ALA A 91 7.68 -18.12 -10.46
CA ALA A 91 6.83 -17.29 -9.61
C ALA A 91 6.05 -18.13 -8.59
N SER A 92 5.79 -19.41 -8.89
CA SER A 92 5.13 -20.34 -7.99
C SER A 92 6.11 -20.68 -6.89
N SER A 93 5.93 -20.01 -5.77
CA SER A 93 6.55 -20.49 -4.56
C SER A 93 5.78 -21.70 -4.03
N GLN A 94 6.52 -22.73 -3.60
CA GLN A 94 5.98 -23.76 -2.72
C GLN A 94 5.70 -23.23 -1.30
N ASP A 95 5.97 -21.94 -1.04
CA ASP A 95 5.66 -21.28 0.21
C ASP A 95 4.17 -21.40 0.53
N SER A 96 3.93 -21.87 1.75
CA SER A 96 2.60 -21.85 2.35
C SER A 96 2.35 -20.46 2.92
N LEU A 97 1.35 -19.78 2.40
CA LEU A 97 0.86 -18.55 3.01
C LEU A 97 -0.15 -18.92 4.11
N TYR A 98 0.11 -18.42 5.32
CA TYR A 98 -0.76 -18.60 6.46
C TYR A 98 -1.78 -17.47 6.50
N TRP A 99 -3.05 -17.83 6.34
CA TRP A 99 -4.15 -16.88 6.38
C TRP A 99 -5.02 -17.15 7.58
N ASP A 100 -5.21 -16.11 8.39
CA ASP A 100 -6.15 -16.12 9.48
C ASP A 100 -7.57 -16.06 8.88
N LEU A 101 -8.29 -17.18 8.91
CA LEU A 101 -9.61 -17.32 8.28
C LEU A 101 -10.69 -17.21 9.37
N PRO A 102 -11.38 -16.07 9.52
CA PRO A 102 -12.40 -15.90 10.57
C PRO A 102 -13.55 -16.90 10.44
N ALA A 103 -13.88 -17.32 9.21
CA ALA A 103 -14.90 -18.34 8.95
C ALA A 103 -14.54 -19.73 9.51
N LEU A 104 -13.25 -20.08 9.57
CA LEU A 104 -12.78 -21.34 10.17
C LEU A 104 -12.75 -21.28 11.69
N ARG A 105 -12.60 -20.10 12.30
CA ARG A 105 -12.69 -19.93 13.76
C ARG A 105 -14.06 -20.35 14.32
N SER A 106 -15.13 -20.17 13.52
CA SER A 106 -16.48 -20.63 13.85
C SER A 106 -16.62 -22.17 13.82
N LEU A 107 -15.84 -22.83 12.95
CA LEU A 107 -15.82 -24.30 12.84
C LEU A 107 -14.88 -24.95 13.89
N THR A 108 -13.79 -24.28 14.27
CA THR A 108 -12.84 -24.79 15.26
C THR A 108 -13.25 -24.55 16.71
N GLY A 109 -14.22 -23.66 16.97
CA GLY A 109 -14.77 -23.44 18.31
C GLY A 109 -15.48 -24.66 18.94
N ALA A 110 -15.61 -25.76 18.22
CA ALA A 110 -16.11 -27.05 18.72
C ALA A 110 -14.99 -27.99 19.23
N LEU A 111 -13.71 -27.64 19.05
CA LEU A 111 -12.57 -28.44 19.50
C LEU A 111 -11.72 -27.61 20.47
N ASN A 112 -11.79 -27.95 21.76
CA ASN A 112 -10.94 -27.40 22.82
C ASN A 112 -9.48 -27.81 22.58
N ASP A 113 -8.73 -27.04 21.80
CA ASP A 113 -7.27 -27.05 21.87
C ASP A 113 -6.67 -25.69 21.47
N ASP A 114 -5.66 -25.29 22.23
CA ASP A 114 -5.11 -23.95 22.35
C ASP A 114 -4.44 -23.38 21.07
N ALA A 115 -4.58 -22.06 20.91
CA ALA A 115 -3.68 -21.09 20.27
C ALA A 115 -3.27 -21.18 18.78
N TYR A 116 -3.61 -22.22 18.01
CA TYR A 116 -3.28 -22.28 16.56
C TYR A 116 -4.47 -22.59 15.62
N ALA A 117 -5.69 -22.71 16.15
CA ALA A 117 -6.87 -23.10 15.41
C ALA A 117 -7.50 -21.95 14.60
N GLY A 118 -6.90 -21.59 13.47
CA GLY A 118 -7.49 -20.61 12.53
C GLY A 118 -6.68 -20.28 11.28
N ALA A 119 -5.41 -20.69 11.21
CA ALA A 119 -4.56 -20.45 10.06
C ALA A 119 -4.44 -21.71 9.18
N GLY A 120 -5.17 -21.73 8.06
CA GLY A 120 -4.97 -22.74 7.02
C GLY A 120 -3.77 -22.36 6.17
N SER A 121 -2.87 -23.31 5.91
CA SER A 121 -1.82 -23.17 4.90
C SER A 121 -2.43 -23.29 3.51
N ILE A 122 -2.27 -22.28 2.66
CA ILE A 122 -2.66 -22.33 1.24
C ILE A 122 -1.41 -22.11 0.41
N GLN A 123 -1.22 -22.93 -0.64
CA GLN A 123 -0.15 -22.72 -1.60
C GLN A 123 -0.31 -21.35 -2.25
N GLU A 124 0.78 -20.58 -2.32
CA GLU A 124 0.77 -19.22 -2.85
C GLU A 124 0.12 -19.11 -4.24
N GLY A 125 0.50 -19.98 -5.17
CA GLY A 125 -0.08 -19.99 -6.52
C GLY A 125 -1.59 -20.26 -6.52
N THR A 126 -2.08 -21.15 -5.65
CA THR A 126 -3.53 -21.40 -5.50
C THR A 126 -4.23 -20.15 -4.96
N LEU A 127 -3.67 -19.51 -3.93
CA LEU A 127 -4.23 -18.27 -3.38
C LEU A 127 -4.32 -17.19 -4.46
N LEU A 128 -3.22 -16.93 -5.18
CA LEU A 128 -3.16 -15.88 -6.20
C LEU A 128 -4.17 -16.15 -7.33
N SER A 129 -4.24 -17.39 -7.83
CA SER A 129 -5.20 -17.76 -8.89
C SER A 129 -6.66 -17.57 -8.49
N LYS A 130 -6.99 -17.69 -7.18
CA LYS A 130 -8.34 -17.48 -6.66
C LYS A 130 -8.61 -16.03 -6.27
N ALA A 131 -7.61 -15.35 -5.71
CA ALA A 131 -7.72 -13.95 -5.30
C ALA A 131 -7.90 -13.02 -6.50
N PHE A 132 -7.26 -13.32 -7.63
CA PHE A 132 -7.26 -12.50 -8.84
C PHE A 132 -7.97 -13.16 -10.02
N ALA A 133 -8.96 -14.02 -9.75
CA ALA A 133 -9.67 -14.80 -10.77
C ALA A 133 -10.52 -13.93 -11.72
N GLN A 134 -10.74 -12.65 -11.39
CA GLN A 134 -11.53 -11.72 -12.19
C GLN A 134 -10.65 -10.81 -13.07
N ALA A 135 -9.32 -10.93 -12.98
CA ALA A 135 -8.40 -10.24 -13.86
C ALA A 135 -8.69 -10.59 -15.33
N LEU A 136 -8.83 -9.57 -16.19
CA LEU A 136 -9.14 -9.75 -17.61
C LEU A 136 -7.96 -10.27 -18.44
N HIS A 137 -6.74 -10.05 -17.94
CA HIS A 137 -5.52 -10.47 -18.61
C HIS A 137 -4.68 -11.37 -17.70
N PRO A 138 -3.96 -12.35 -18.26
CA PRO A 138 -2.96 -13.10 -17.52
C PRO A 138 -1.93 -12.13 -16.93
N THR A 139 -1.73 -12.17 -15.62
CA THR A 139 -0.67 -11.44 -14.93
C THR A 139 -0.01 -12.41 -13.96
N GLU A 140 1.27 -12.66 -14.17
CA GLU A 140 2.10 -13.41 -13.25
C GLU A 140 2.51 -12.48 -12.11
N LEU A 141 2.18 -12.88 -10.89
CA LEU A 141 2.42 -12.08 -9.69
C LEU A 141 3.56 -12.69 -8.90
N ILE A 142 4.56 -11.87 -8.55
CA ILE A 142 5.64 -12.27 -7.64
C ILE A 142 5.57 -11.37 -6.40
N PRO A 143 4.83 -11.80 -5.36
CA PRO A 143 4.79 -11.10 -4.08
C PRO A 143 6.17 -11.07 -3.43
N PHE A 144 6.48 -9.97 -2.73
CA PHE A 144 7.70 -9.81 -1.95
C PHE A 144 8.96 -10.10 -2.77
N TYR A 145 8.98 -9.68 -4.04
CA TYR A 145 10.18 -9.73 -4.88
C TYR A 145 11.35 -9.05 -4.17
N TYR A 146 11.07 -7.90 -3.54
CA TYR A 146 11.84 -7.42 -2.41
C TYR A 146 10.93 -7.30 -1.19
N LYS A 147 11.39 -7.83 -0.05
CA LYS A 147 10.68 -7.70 1.23
C LYS A 147 11.42 -6.71 2.12
N ALA A 148 10.70 -5.76 2.70
CA ALA A 148 11.28 -4.83 3.66
C ALA A 148 11.74 -5.57 4.92
N THR A 149 12.96 -5.23 5.33
CA THR A 149 13.68 -5.81 6.46
C THR A 149 13.36 -5.14 7.80
N GLY A 150 12.83 -3.91 7.76
CA GLY A 150 12.43 -3.19 8.95
C GLY A 150 11.22 -3.83 9.67
N PRO A 151 11.10 -3.66 10.99
CA PRO A 151 9.91 -4.09 11.72
C PRO A 151 8.70 -3.27 11.27
N ILE A 152 7.59 -3.96 10.98
CA ILE A 152 6.31 -3.31 10.66
C ILE A 152 5.34 -3.61 11.79
N ASP A 153 4.84 -2.55 12.43
CA ASP A 153 3.77 -2.63 13.42
C ASP A 153 2.43 -2.86 12.71
N ALA A 154 1.65 -3.84 13.17
CA ALA A 154 0.33 -4.11 12.61
C ALA A 154 -0.62 -2.91 12.71
N SER A 155 -0.43 -2.01 13.68
CA SER A 155 -1.20 -0.78 13.86
C SER A 155 -0.73 0.41 13.04
N ASP A 156 0.35 0.23 12.26
CA ASP A 156 0.84 1.26 11.35
C ASP A 156 -0.09 1.45 10.14
N VAL A 157 0.20 2.46 9.33
CA VAL A 157 -0.46 2.66 8.05
C VAL A 157 0.53 2.34 6.94
N THR A 158 0.22 1.36 6.10
CA THR A 158 1.02 1.07 4.91
C THR A 158 0.50 1.91 3.76
N ILE A 159 1.36 2.68 3.09
CA ILE A 159 0.98 3.26 1.80
C ILE A 159 0.96 2.14 0.76
N THR A 160 -0.19 1.93 0.15
CA THR A 160 -0.35 1.03 -0.99
C THR A 160 -0.32 1.85 -2.26
N THR A 161 0.61 1.55 -3.16
CA THR A 161 0.76 2.28 -4.42
C THR A 161 1.10 1.33 -5.57
N LEU A 162 1.04 1.84 -6.79
CA LEU A 162 1.40 1.12 -8.01
C LEU A 162 2.22 2.01 -8.92
N VAL A 163 3.22 1.45 -9.59
CA VAL A 163 4.09 2.21 -10.49
C VAL A 163 4.56 1.39 -11.68
N THR A 164 4.92 2.11 -12.74
CA THR A 164 5.72 1.65 -13.88
C THR A 164 7.08 2.34 -13.86
N SER A 165 8.03 1.88 -14.69
CA SER A 165 9.43 2.39 -14.70
C SER A 165 9.56 3.90 -14.86
N ASN A 166 8.69 4.54 -15.63
CA ASN A 166 8.64 6.01 -15.80
C ASN A 166 8.36 6.79 -14.50
N ARG A 167 7.91 6.14 -13.42
CA ARG A 167 7.63 6.78 -12.12
C ARG A 167 8.64 6.48 -11.02
N TYR A 168 9.73 5.78 -11.31
CA TYR A 168 10.75 5.40 -10.31
C TYR A 168 11.34 6.58 -9.54
N LYS A 169 11.56 7.71 -10.23
CA LYS A 169 12.01 8.96 -9.58
C LYS A 169 11.05 9.43 -8.49
N VAL A 170 9.75 9.41 -8.78
CA VAL A 170 8.71 9.88 -7.86
C VAL A 170 8.50 8.87 -6.72
N LEU A 171 8.58 7.56 -7.02
CA LEU A 171 8.56 6.52 -5.98
C LEU A 171 9.70 6.71 -4.99
N LYS A 172 10.93 6.98 -5.47
CA LYS A 172 12.05 7.30 -4.57
C LYS A 172 11.73 8.50 -3.67
N GLN A 173 11.15 9.58 -4.22
CA GLN A 173 10.77 10.75 -3.44
C GLN A 173 9.74 10.40 -2.35
N LEU A 174 8.76 9.55 -2.67
CA LEU A 174 7.77 9.06 -1.71
C LEU A 174 8.45 8.25 -0.58
N VAL A 175 9.36 7.33 -0.91
CA VAL A 175 10.10 6.51 0.06
C VAL A 175 10.93 7.37 1.01
N GLU A 176 11.68 8.34 0.47
CA GLU A 176 12.51 9.25 1.26
C GLU A 176 11.70 10.15 2.20
N ARG A 177 10.50 10.54 1.76
CA ARG A 177 9.62 11.46 2.50
C ARG A 177 8.80 10.73 3.56
N TYR A 178 8.24 9.57 3.22
CA TYR A 178 7.28 8.89 4.08
C TYR A 178 7.95 8.15 5.24
N GLN A 179 9.08 7.46 4.98
CA GLN A 179 9.84 6.69 5.99
C GLN A 179 8.93 5.80 6.87
N GLY A 180 7.96 5.18 6.22
CA GLY A 180 6.97 4.27 6.79
C GLY A 180 6.68 3.15 5.81
N PRO A 181 5.93 2.12 6.24
CA PRO A 181 5.74 0.94 5.43
C PRO A 181 5.05 1.29 4.10
N ILE A 182 5.61 0.83 3.00
CA ILE A 182 5.07 0.98 1.65
C ILE A 182 4.93 -0.42 1.07
N SER A 183 3.76 -0.75 0.54
CA SER A 183 3.57 -1.91 -0.32
C SER A 183 3.30 -1.39 -1.74
N VAL A 184 4.19 -1.74 -2.66
CA VAL A 184 4.14 -1.25 -4.04
C VAL A 184 4.04 -2.41 -5.01
N THR A 185 3.09 -2.32 -5.93
CA THR A 185 3.05 -3.20 -7.10
C THR A 185 3.78 -2.52 -8.26
N ILE A 186 4.78 -3.19 -8.82
CA ILE A 186 5.55 -2.71 -9.97
C ILE A 186 5.22 -3.57 -11.17
N HIS A 187 4.73 -2.93 -12.23
CA HIS A 187 4.46 -3.60 -13.48
C HIS A 187 5.68 -3.58 -14.40
N ILE A 188 6.06 -4.77 -14.88
CA ILE A 188 7.08 -4.95 -15.93
C ILE A 188 6.42 -5.76 -17.06
N PRO A 189 6.37 -5.23 -18.30
CA PRO A 189 5.89 -6.00 -19.45
C PRO A 189 6.73 -7.25 -19.63
N LEU A 190 6.07 -8.40 -19.74
CA LEU A 190 6.71 -9.69 -19.94
C LEU A 190 6.78 -9.97 -21.45
N PRO A 191 7.98 -10.21 -22.02
CA PRO A 191 8.10 -10.52 -23.44
C PRO A 191 7.52 -11.91 -23.76
N PRO A 192 6.92 -12.11 -24.95
CA PRO A 192 6.42 -13.41 -25.37
C PRO A 192 7.57 -14.42 -25.60
N PRO A 193 7.27 -15.75 -25.65
CA PRO A 193 8.27 -16.79 -25.97
C PRO A 193 9.06 -16.51 -27.26
N SER A 194 8.38 -15.95 -28.25
CA SER A 194 8.92 -15.63 -29.58
C SER A 194 9.56 -14.23 -29.63
N ALA A 195 9.81 -13.61 -28.49
CA ALA A 195 10.34 -12.25 -28.43
C ALA A 195 11.69 -12.13 -29.14
N SER A 196 11.87 -10.99 -29.78
CA SER A 196 13.15 -10.60 -30.35
C SER A 196 14.21 -10.39 -29.25
N VAL A 197 15.48 -10.41 -29.65
CA VAL A 197 16.61 -10.05 -28.77
C VAL A 197 16.42 -8.64 -28.18
N SER A 198 15.83 -7.72 -28.94
CA SER A 198 15.55 -6.35 -28.49
C SER A 198 14.48 -6.30 -27.39
N GLU A 199 13.40 -7.06 -27.53
CA GLU A 199 12.33 -7.13 -26.51
C GLU A 199 12.83 -7.79 -25.23
N THR A 200 13.64 -8.84 -25.37
CA THR A 200 14.34 -9.49 -24.25
C THR A 200 15.27 -8.52 -23.53
N ALA A 201 16.08 -7.77 -24.27
CA ALA A 201 16.98 -6.76 -23.69
C ALA A 201 16.18 -5.65 -22.97
N THR A 202 15.02 -5.26 -23.50
CA THR A 202 14.13 -4.27 -22.87
C THR A 202 13.61 -4.78 -21.53
N PHE A 203 13.20 -6.05 -21.45
CA PHE A 203 12.81 -6.68 -20.18
C PHE A 203 13.96 -6.71 -19.17
N VAL A 204 15.14 -7.16 -19.58
CA VAL A 204 16.33 -7.21 -18.72
C VAL A 204 16.69 -5.83 -18.19
N ASN A 205 16.68 -4.80 -19.05
CA ASN A 205 16.92 -3.42 -18.63
C ASN A 205 15.89 -2.93 -17.61
N ALA A 206 14.60 -3.26 -17.80
CA ALA A 206 13.55 -2.89 -16.86
C ALA A 206 13.73 -3.53 -15.46
N VAL A 207 14.21 -4.78 -15.42
CA VAL A 207 14.58 -5.46 -14.16
C VAL A 207 15.82 -4.80 -13.53
N GLN A 208 16.85 -4.50 -14.31
CA GLN A 208 18.05 -3.82 -13.83
C GLN A 208 17.75 -2.41 -13.28
N ASP A 209 16.86 -1.67 -13.93
CA ASP A 209 16.41 -0.35 -13.46
C ASP A 209 15.68 -0.45 -12.12
N LEU A 210 14.90 -1.52 -11.90
CA LEU A 210 14.28 -1.80 -10.61
C LEU A 210 15.31 -2.12 -9.53
N ASP A 211 16.26 -2.99 -9.83
CA ASP A 211 17.34 -3.36 -8.89
C ASP A 211 18.15 -2.11 -8.50
N ALA A 212 18.45 -1.25 -9.48
CA ALA A 212 19.13 0.02 -9.27
C ALA A 212 18.29 1.00 -8.42
N LEU A 213 16.97 1.09 -8.66
CA LEU A 213 16.06 1.89 -7.83
C LEU A 213 16.09 1.42 -6.37
N TYR A 214 15.93 0.11 -6.15
CA TYR A 214 15.91 -0.49 -4.82
C TYR A 214 17.24 -0.26 -4.08
N ALA A 215 18.37 -0.39 -4.80
CA ALA A 215 19.71 -0.10 -4.29
C ALA A 215 19.96 1.38 -3.97
N SER A 216 19.15 2.28 -4.55
CA SER A 216 19.44 3.71 -4.55
C SER A 216 19.24 4.41 -3.19
N SER A 217 18.66 3.73 -2.20
CA SER A 217 18.49 4.21 -0.84
C SER A 217 18.26 3.06 0.15
N LEU A 218 18.82 3.18 1.35
CA LEU A 218 18.57 2.24 2.45
C LEU A 218 17.10 2.23 2.92
N HIS A 219 16.35 3.29 2.64
CA HIS A 219 14.93 3.38 2.98
C HIS A 219 14.07 2.38 2.20
N PHE A 220 14.47 1.97 0.99
CA PHE A 220 13.80 0.89 0.27
C PHE A 220 13.87 -0.42 1.05
N ALA A 221 15.08 -0.84 1.44
CA ALA A 221 15.28 -2.05 2.22
C ALA A 221 14.64 -1.99 3.61
N ALA A 222 14.55 -0.81 4.22
CA ALA A 222 13.92 -0.64 5.52
C ALA A 222 12.39 -0.74 5.46
N TYR A 223 11.74 -0.14 4.45
CA TYR A 223 10.31 0.16 4.52
C TYR A 223 9.45 -0.32 3.34
N VAL A 224 10.05 -0.72 2.21
CA VAL A 224 9.31 -1.04 0.98
C VAL A 224 9.22 -2.55 0.73
N ASP A 225 7.99 -3.05 0.70
CA ASP A 225 7.65 -4.34 0.10
C ASP A 225 7.33 -4.14 -1.39
N VAL A 226 8.10 -4.77 -2.27
CA VAL A 226 7.93 -4.73 -3.73
C VAL A 226 7.27 -6.02 -4.20
N HIS A 227 6.17 -5.88 -4.94
CA HIS A 227 5.45 -6.98 -5.58
C HIS A 227 5.52 -6.77 -7.10
N LEU A 228 5.91 -7.79 -7.87
CA LEU A 228 5.95 -7.68 -9.32
C LEU A 228 4.64 -8.15 -9.94
N ALA A 229 4.18 -7.41 -10.95
CA ALA A 229 3.13 -7.81 -11.87
C ALA A 229 3.73 -7.91 -13.28
N LEU A 230 3.91 -9.14 -13.76
CA LEU A 230 4.47 -9.45 -15.06
C LEU A 230 3.33 -9.83 -16.01
N SER A 231 3.08 -9.02 -17.04
CA SER A 231 1.97 -9.25 -17.98
C SER A 231 2.50 -9.44 -19.40
N PRO A 232 2.06 -10.49 -20.14
CA PRO A 232 2.56 -10.81 -21.47
C PRO A 232 2.08 -9.83 -22.55
N LEU A 233 1.07 -9.02 -22.24
CA LEU A 233 0.50 -8.03 -23.14
C LEU A 233 1.18 -6.68 -22.88
N SER A 234 1.94 -6.21 -23.87
CA SER A 234 2.41 -4.82 -23.95
C SER A 234 1.40 -3.92 -24.67
N SER A 235 0.30 -4.43 -25.23
CA SER A 235 -0.71 -3.61 -25.90
C SER A 235 -2.12 -4.08 -25.59
N ALA A 236 -3.05 -3.11 -25.47
CA ALA A 236 -4.44 -3.40 -25.18
C ALA A 236 -5.06 -3.93 -26.47
N PRO A 237 -6.03 -4.86 -26.41
CA PRO A 237 -6.68 -5.40 -27.60
C PRO A 237 -7.35 -4.33 -28.51
N HIS A 238 -7.44 -3.07 -28.04
CA HIS A 238 -7.98 -1.92 -28.78
C HIS A 238 -7.01 -0.73 -28.87
N ALA A 239 -5.73 -0.90 -28.51
CA ALA A 239 -4.72 0.13 -28.71
C ALA A 239 -4.37 0.25 -30.20
N SER A 240 -4.52 1.45 -30.77
CA SER A 240 -3.83 1.78 -32.02
C SER A 240 -2.33 1.52 -31.83
N SER A 241 -1.69 0.92 -32.83
CA SER A 241 -0.38 0.25 -32.87
C SER A 241 0.88 1.03 -32.41
N SER A 242 0.77 1.96 -31.46
CA SER A 242 1.90 2.72 -30.91
C SER A 242 1.94 2.77 -29.37
N SER A 243 0.88 2.37 -28.65
CA SER A 243 0.93 2.34 -27.18
C SER A 243 1.37 0.99 -26.64
N THR A 244 2.61 0.92 -26.16
CA THR A 244 3.25 -0.20 -25.45
C THR A 244 2.74 -0.38 -24.01
N GLU A 245 1.49 0.02 -23.77
CA GLU A 245 0.97 0.33 -22.45
C GLU A 245 -0.41 -0.26 -22.15
N GLY A 246 -0.90 -1.17 -22.99
CA GLY A 246 -2.12 -1.88 -22.68
C GLY A 246 -1.84 -3.23 -22.03
N GLY A 247 -2.58 -3.53 -20.96
CA GLY A 247 -2.17 -4.47 -19.92
C GLY A 247 -2.19 -3.85 -18.52
N ARG A 248 -2.54 -2.56 -18.40
CA ARG A 248 -2.69 -1.86 -17.12
C ARG A 248 -3.91 -2.36 -16.32
N GLN A 249 -3.72 -3.40 -15.54
CA GLN A 249 -4.74 -3.92 -14.62
C GLN A 249 -4.66 -3.17 -13.29
N PHE A 250 -4.91 -1.86 -13.29
CA PHE A 250 -4.68 -1.02 -12.11
C PHE A 250 -5.39 -1.52 -10.84
N ASN A 251 -6.61 -2.04 -10.96
CA ASN A 251 -7.33 -2.57 -9.80
C ASN A 251 -6.74 -3.90 -9.30
N VAL A 252 -6.25 -4.77 -10.18
CA VAL A 252 -5.45 -5.95 -9.80
C VAL A 252 -4.22 -5.49 -9.02
N TRP A 253 -3.47 -4.51 -9.54
CA TRP A 253 -2.25 -4.02 -8.88
C TRP A 253 -2.51 -3.35 -7.53
N ARG A 254 -3.63 -2.62 -7.39
CA ARG A 254 -4.10 -2.07 -6.11
C ARG A 254 -4.43 -3.18 -5.12
N ASN A 255 -5.16 -4.21 -5.58
CA ASN A 255 -5.52 -5.36 -4.77
C ASN A 255 -4.25 -6.11 -4.31
N VAL A 256 -3.24 -6.30 -5.18
CA VAL A 256 -1.95 -6.93 -4.82
C VAL A 256 -1.23 -6.16 -3.72
N ALA A 257 -1.00 -4.86 -3.91
CA ALA A 257 -0.32 -4.02 -2.91
C ALA A 257 -1.08 -4.03 -1.57
N ARG A 258 -2.41 -3.95 -1.63
CA ARG A 258 -3.23 -4.03 -0.43
C ARG A 258 -3.22 -5.40 0.23
N LEU A 259 -3.31 -6.48 -0.55
CA LEU A 259 -3.35 -7.85 -0.05
C LEU A 259 -2.09 -8.18 0.75
N PHE A 260 -0.93 -7.76 0.25
CA PHE A 260 0.37 -8.05 0.87
C PHE A 260 0.88 -6.98 1.83
N ALA A 261 0.22 -5.83 1.95
CA ALA A 261 0.50 -4.86 3.01
C ALA A 261 0.45 -5.54 4.38
N ARG A 262 1.48 -5.37 5.21
CA ARG A 262 1.64 -6.08 6.48
C ARG A 262 0.94 -5.43 7.68
N SER A 263 0.46 -4.19 7.53
CA SER A 263 -0.33 -3.49 8.54
C SER A 263 -1.83 -3.68 8.35
N GLU A 264 -2.61 -3.44 9.40
CA GLU A 264 -4.07 -3.46 9.42
C GLU A 264 -4.67 -2.34 8.56
N PHE A 265 -4.03 -1.17 8.59
CA PHE A 265 -4.50 0.02 7.86
C PHE A 265 -3.63 0.28 6.65
N VAL A 266 -4.29 0.68 5.56
CA VAL A 266 -3.66 1.03 4.30
C VAL A 266 -4.11 2.40 3.84
N MET A 267 -3.21 3.13 3.19
CA MET A 267 -3.50 4.38 2.48
C MET A 267 -3.37 4.12 0.98
N MET A 268 -4.49 4.12 0.25
CA MET A 268 -4.47 3.98 -1.20
C MET A 268 -4.02 5.30 -1.83
N LEU A 269 -2.75 5.37 -2.22
CA LEU A 269 -2.08 6.59 -2.68
C LEU A 269 -1.46 6.41 -4.06
N ASP A 270 -1.78 7.32 -4.97
CA ASP A 270 -1.07 7.42 -6.24
C ASP A 270 0.32 8.02 -5.97
N VAL A 271 1.35 7.51 -6.66
CA VAL A 271 2.75 7.86 -6.35
C VAL A 271 3.05 9.37 -6.49
N ASP A 272 2.25 10.09 -7.26
CA ASP A 272 2.44 11.51 -7.58
C ASP A 272 2.03 12.48 -6.47
N PHE A 273 1.53 11.96 -5.35
CA PHE A 273 1.11 12.79 -4.22
C PHE A 273 2.19 12.87 -3.16
N ALA A 274 2.54 14.10 -2.80
CA ALA A 274 3.42 14.37 -1.69
C ALA A 274 2.67 14.22 -0.36
N VAL A 275 3.25 13.44 0.56
CA VAL A 275 2.81 13.38 1.95
C VAL A 275 3.27 14.66 2.66
N CYS A 276 2.36 15.62 2.83
CA CYS A 276 2.69 16.94 3.39
C CYS A 276 2.64 16.99 4.92
N THR A 277 1.82 16.15 5.55
CA THR A 277 1.57 16.16 7.00
C THR A 277 1.62 14.76 7.59
N ASP A 278 1.85 14.64 8.88
CA ASP A 278 1.98 13.35 9.59
C ASP A 278 0.62 12.80 10.05
N TRP A 279 -0.23 12.41 9.10
CA TRP A 279 -1.48 11.70 9.40
C TRP A 279 -1.24 10.29 9.97
N ARG A 280 -0.08 9.69 9.68
CA ARG A 280 0.31 8.35 10.14
C ARG A 280 0.38 8.28 11.67
N SER A 281 1.03 9.24 12.31
CA SER A 281 1.10 9.29 13.77
C SER A 281 -0.26 9.45 14.44
N VAL A 282 -1.21 10.14 13.81
CA VAL A 282 -2.57 10.29 14.34
C VAL A 282 -3.28 8.94 14.42
N VAL A 283 -3.19 8.12 13.36
CA VAL A 283 -3.75 6.77 13.33
C VAL A 283 -3.09 5.88 14.38
N ARG A 284 -1.74 5.86 14.41
CA ARG A 284 -0.99 5.05 15.39
C ARG A 284 -1.33 5.40 16.84
N ASN A 285 -1.41 6.68 17.15
CA ASN A 285 -1.76 7.17 18.50
C ASN A 285 -3.21 6.85 18.86
N ALA A 286 -4.14 6.88 17.91
CA ALA A 286 -5.52 6.47 18.16
C ALA A 286 -5.62 4.97 18.49
N VAL A 287 -4.90 4.13 17.75
CA VAL A 287 -4.88 2.68 17.96
C VAL A 287 -4.22 2.32 19.29
N ALA A 288 -3.08 2.96 19.63
CA ALA A 288 -2.39 2.77 20.90
C ALA A 288 -3.28 3.11 22.10
N ARG A 289 -3.96 4.27 22.06
CA ARG A 289 -4.91 4.68 23.11
C ARG A 289 -6.04 3.68 23.28
N ALA A 290 -6.59 3.19 22.18
CA ALA A 290 -7.68 2.24 22.23
C ALA A 290 -7.26 0.81 22.64
N ARG A 291 -5.94 0.54 22.73
CA ARG A 291 -5.37 -0.69 23.31
C ARG A 291 -4.93 -0.50 24.78
N GLY A 292 -5.18 0.67 25.39
CA GLY A 292 -4.75 0.98 26.75
C GLY A 292 -3.25 1.24 26.89
N ALA A 293 -2.51 1.41 25.79
CA ALA A 293 -1.10 1.75 25.81
C ALA A 293 -0.90 3.26 25.98
N ALA A 294 0.02 3.66 26.85
CA ALA A 294 0.35 5.07 27.06
C ALA A 294 0.83 5.71 25.74
N PRO A 295 0.29 6.88 25.35
CA PRO A 295 0.73 7.56 24.14
C PRO A 295 2.20 7.98 24.25
N THR A 296 2.98 7.74 23.20
CA THR A 296 4.30 8.33 23.03
C THR A 296 4.14 9.79 22.60
N THR A 297 4.06 10.71 23.55
CA THR A 297 4.19 12.15 23.26
C THR A 297 5.16 12.84 24.22
N VAL A 298 6.09 13.58 23.61
CA VAL A 298 6.84 14.65 24.24
C VAL A 298 5.87 15.81 24.52
N GLY A 299 5.73 16.15 25.81
CA GLY A 299 5.46 17.50 26.32
C GLY A 299 4.17 18.23 25.92
N SER A 300 3.18 18.24 26.81
CA SER A 300 2.68 19.46 27.48
C SER A 300 1.41 19.12 28.28
N GLY A 301 1.51 19.18 29.61
CA GLY A 301 0.37 19.00 30.50
C GLY A 301 -0.42 20.31 30.59
N HIS A 302 -1.65 20.30 30.08
CA HIS A 302 -2.68 21.29 30.40
C HIS A 302 -3.97 20.57 30.80
N PRO A 303 -4.78 21.11 31.73
CA PRO A 303 -5.99 20.45 32.20
C PRO A 303 -7.05 20.40 31.10
N GLU A 304 -7.57 19.22 30.80
CA GLU A 304 -8.59 18.99 29.76
C GLU A 304 -9.91 19.70 30.11
N SER A 305 -10.37 20.58 29.21
CA SER A 305 -11.68 21.25 29.28
C SER A 305 -12.82 20.31 28.89
N ARG A 306 -14.01 20.42 29.50
CA ARG A 306 -15.21 19.60 29.18
C ARG A 306 -15.66 19.61 27.71
N SER A 307 -15.23 20.59 26.89
CA SER A 307 -15.46 20.60 25.43
C SER A 307 -14.51 19.65 24.67
N SER A 308 -13.29 19.44 25.19
CA SER A 308 -12.29 18.56 24.60
C SER A 308 -12.63 17.06 24.74
N SER A 309 -13.39 16.68 25.77
CA SER A 309 -13.78 15.28 25.99
C SER A 309 -14.78 14.76 24.96
N GLY A 310 -15.74 15.59 24.51
CA GLY A 310 -16.71 15.21 23.48
C GLY A 310 -16.07 15.01 22.12
N LYS A 311 -15.16 15.91 21.73
CA LYS A 311 -14.43 15.83 20.46
C LYS A 311 -13.48 14.63 20.43
N LEU A 312 -12.77 14.38 21.53
CA LEU A 312 -11.89 13.22 21.65
C LEU A 312 -12.67 11.90 21.52
N ARG A 313 -13.88 11.85 22.10
CA ARG A 313 -14.77 10.70 21.99
C ARG A 313 -15.24 10.45 20.55
N GLU A 314 -15.65 11.49 19.82
CA GLU A 314 -16.05 11.35 18.40
C GLU A 314 -14.89 10.79 17.55
N VAL A 315 -13.68 11.31 17.75
CA VAL A 315 -12.48 10.82 17.07
C VAL A 315 -12.22 9.34 17.39
N GLN A 316 -12.31 8.95 18.67
CA GLN A 316 -12.15 7.55 19.09
C GLN A 316 -13.21 6.63 18.48
N GLU A 317 -14.47 7.07 18.42
CA GLU A 317 -15.56 6.32 17.79
C GLU A 317 -15.30 6.08 16.30
N VAL A 318 -14.82 7.08 15.56
CA VAL A 318 -14.45 6.92 14.14
C VAL A 318 -13.31 5.92 13.96
N PHE A 319 -12.27 5.97 14.81
CA PHE A 319 -11.17 5.01 14.76
C PHE A 319 -11.59 3.58 15.10
N GLN A 320 -12.55 3.41 16.01
CA GLN A 320 -13.14 2.11 16.29
C GLN A 320 -13.87 1.56 15.06
N LYS A 321 -14.74 2.38 14.44
CA LYS A 321 -15.41 2.01 13.18
C LYS A 321 -14.41 1.66 12.08
N MET A 322 -13.30 2.39 11.99
CA MET A 322 -12.25 2.13 11.00
C MET A 322 -11.62 0.75 11.20
N ARG A 323 -11.36 0.31 12.45
CA ARG A 323 -10.89 -1.06 12.75
C ARG A 323 -11.87 -2.14 12.34
N GLU A 324 -13.15 -1.88 12.57
CA GLU A 324 -14.25 -2.77 12.19
C GLU A 324 -14.49 -2.81 10.68
N GLY A 325 -13.83 -1.94 9.90
CA GLY A 325 -14.02 -1.82 8.46
C GLY A 325 -15.31 -1.10 8.08
N ALA A 326 -15.81 -0.21 8.95
CA ALA A 326 -17.03 0.59 8.77
C ALA A 326 -16.75 2.10 8.61
N ALA A 327 -15.47 2.52 8.65
CA ALA A 327 -15.09 3.90 8.37
C ALA A 327 -13.76 3.99 7.60
N ALA A 328 -13.62 5.05 6.81
CA ALA A 328 -12.39 5.43 6.11
C ALA A 328 -12.08 6.92 6.35
N LEU A 329 -10.80 7.24 6.51
CA LEU A 329 -10.33 8.61 6.71
C LEU A 329 -9.87 9.22 5.40
N VAL A 330 -10.57 10.25 4.92
CA VAL A 330 -10.22 11.02 3.74
C VAL A 330 -9.14 12.03 4.08
N ILE A 331 -8.06 12.04 3.28
CA ILE A 331 -7.05 13.12 3.28
C ILE A 331 -7.34 14.05 2.10
N PRO A 332 -7.75 15.31 2.33
CA PRO A 332 -7.96 16.32 1.28
C PRO A 332 -6.72 16.54 0.42
N VAL A 333 -6.94 16.92 -0.83
CA VAL A 333 -5.88 16.97 -1.83
C VAL A 333 -5.91 18.27 -2.62
N PHE A 334 -4.75 18.89 -2.72
CA PHE A 334 -4.57 20.17 -3.41
C PHE A 334 -3.61 20.04 -4.57
N GLU A 335 -3.68 21.00 -5.48
CA GLU A 335 -2.69 21.19 -6.54
C GLU A 335 -2.35 22.67 -6.69
N TYR A 336 -1.16 22.94 -7.22
CA TYR A 336 -0.78 24.29 -7.58
C TYR A 336 -1.52 24.72 -8.84
N THR A 337 -2.10 25.92 -8.81
CA THR A 337 -2.80 26.50 -9.97
C THR A 337 -1.86 26.77 -11.13
N LYS A 338 -0.57 27.00 -10.84
CA LYS A 338 0.52 27.05 -11.82
C LYS A 338 1.37 25.80 -11.71
N GLN A 339 1.50 25.07 -12.81
CA GLN A 339 2.23 23.78 -12.82
C GLN A 339 3.67 23.91 -12.34
N GLU A 340 4.37 24.98 -12.72
CA GLU A 340 5.77 25.26 -12.35
C GLU A 340 5.98 25.31 -10.82
N ASP A 341 5.02 25.84 -10.06
CA ASP A 341 5.09 25.92 -8.61
C ASP A 341 4.92 24.54 -7.95
N GLY A 342 4.24 23.61 -8.62
CA GLY A 342 3.93 22.27 -8.13
C GLY A 342 4.93 21.17 -8.49
N VAL A 343 6.06 21.48 -9.15
CA VAL A 343 7.04 20.45 -9.54
C VAL A 343 7.92 20.01 -8.37
N ASP A 344 8.30 20.94 -7.50
CA ASP A 344 9.28 20.71 -6.43
C ASP A 344 8.58 20.48 -5.07
N GLN A 345 8.45 19.20 -4.70
CA GLN A 345 7.81 18.82 -3.44
C GLN A 345 8.51 19.37 -2.19
N THR A 346 9.79 19.79 -2.28
CA THR A 346 10.52 20.32 -1.10
C THR A 346 9.97 21.66 -0.62
N LYS A 347 9.29 22.39 -1.51
CA LYS A 347 8.68 23.70 -1.26
C LYS A 347 7.23 23.63 -0.80
N PHE A 348 6.65 22.44 -0.75
CA PHE A 348 5.26 22.27 -0.38
C PHE A 348 5.03 22.61 1.10
N PRO A 349 3.88 23.20 1.47
CA PRO A 349 3.53 23.44 2.86
C PRO A 349 3.53 22.12 3.65
N LYS A 350 3.96 22.20 4.91
CA LYS A 350 4.12 21.04 5.81
C LYS A 350 3.13 21.02 6.97
N ASP A 351 2.27 22.04 7.02
CA ASP A 351 1.26 22.22 8.04
C ASP A 351 0.05 22.93 7.44
N LYS A 352 -1.09 22.88 8.14
CA LYS A 352 -2.34 23.46 7.65
C LYS A 352 -2.28 24.99 7.60
N GLU A 353 -1.54 25.65 8.48
CA GLU A 353 -1.44 27.11 8.50
C GLU A 353 -0.81 27.64 7.20
N SER A 354 0.34 27.09 6.81
CA SER A 354 1.00 27.39 5.54
C SER A 354 0.16 27.00 4.33
N LEU A 355 -0.60 25.90 4.40
CA LEU A 355 -1.59 25.56 3.37
C LEU A 355 -2.65 26.66 3.23
N LEU A 356 -3.26 27.12 4.32
CA LEU A 356 -4.30 28.15 4.29
C LEU A 356 -3.78 29.47 3.70
N HIS A 357 -2.55 29.86 4.00
CA HIS A 357 -1.90 31.02 3.37
C HIS A 357 -1.79 30.90 1.84
N LEU A 358 -1.63 29.68 1.31
CA LEU A 358 -1.52 29.42 -0.12
C LEU A 358 -2.86 29.14 -0.79
N ALA A 359 -3.85 28.61 -0.07
CA ALA A 359 -5.15 28.19 -0.60
C ALA A 359 -6.26 29.25 -0.46
N THR A 360 -6.02 30.31 0.33
CA THR A 360 -7.00 31.38 0.58
C THR A 360 -6.49 32.75 0.12
N GLY A 361 -7.38 33.75 0.11
CA GLY A 361 -7.07 35.12 -0.32
C GLY A 361 -7.48 35.42 -1.76
N ARG A 362 -7.07 36.59 -2.28
CA ARG A 362 -7.52 37.12 -3.59
C ARG A 362 -6.99 36.31 -4.79
N HIS A 363 -5.80 35.72 -4.66
CA HIS A 363 -5.12 34.95 -5.70
C HIS A 363 -4.49 33.68 -5.10
N PRO A 364 -5.30 32.65 -4.82
CA PRO A 364 -4.79 31.42 -4.22
C PRO A 364 -3.82 30.71 -5.17
N LYS A 365 -2.71 30.23 -4.62
CA LYS A 365 -1.73 29.41 -5.33
C LYS A 365 -2.10 27.93 -5.34
N LEU A 366 -2.82 27.48 -4.31
CA LEU A 366 -3.32 26.12 -4.19
C LEU A 366 -4.84 26.09 -4.37
N GLY A 367 -5.33 25.09 -5.10
CA GLY A 367 -6.75 24.81 -5.28
C GLY A 367 -7.07 23.35 -4.99
N MET A 368 -8.36 23.03 -4.94
CA MET A 368 -8.82 21.64 -4.94
C MET A 368 -8.23 20.91 -6.15
N PHE A 369 -7.68 19.72 -5.93
CA PHE A 369 -7.14 18.87 -7.00
C PHE A 369 -8.22 18.59 -8.06
N HIS A 370 -7.88 18.79 -9.34
CA HIS A 370 -8.82 18.74 -10.47
C HIS A 370 -10.06 19.62 -10.27
N ALA A 371 -9.88 20.89 -9.86
CA ALA A 371 -10.99 21.82 -9.65
C ALA A 371 -11.93 21.97 -10.87
N SER A 372 -11.41 21.80 -12.09
CA SER A 372 -12.20 21.81 -13.34
C SER A 372 -13.13 20.60 -13.48
N TRP A 373 -12.85 19.49 -12.78
CA TRP A 373 -13.70 18.31 -12.66
C TRP A 373 -14.16 18.16 -11.20
N SER A 374 -14.99 19.11 -10.77
CA SER A 374 -15.50 19.21 -9.40
C SER A 374 -16.02 17.89 -8.78
N PRO A 375 -16.80 17.04 -9.50
CA PRO A 375 -17.30 15.79 -8.93
C PRO A 375 -16.18 14.89 -8.37
N GLY A 376 -14.98 14.89 -8.96
CA GLY A 376 -13.86 14.06 -8.50
C GLY A 376 -13.53 14.23 -7.01
N HIS A 377 -13.68 15.43 -6.45
CA HIS A 377 -13.20 15.74 -5.10
C HIS A 377 -14.14 16.60 -4.24
N ASN A 378 -15.19 17.20 -4.79
CA ASN A 378 -16.02 18.18 -4.10
C ASN A 378 -16.79 17.64 -2.88
N SER A 379 -17.11 16.35 -2.82
CA SER A 379 -17.73 15.71 -1.64
C SER A 379 -16.86 15.82 -0.38
N THR A 380 -15.58 16.19 -0.51
CA THR A 380 -14.69 16.49 0.63
C THR A 380 -15.13 17.75 1.40
N ASP A 381 -15.97 18.62 0.84
CA ASP A 381 -16.37 19.91 1.45
C ASP A 381 -15.15 20.80 1.78
N TYR A 382 -14.43 21.22 0.73
CA TYR A 382 -13.29 22.14 0.85
C TYR A 382 -13.62 23.46 1.57
N PRO A 383 -14.80 24.09 1.39
CA PRO A 383 -15.19 25.25 2.20
C PRO A 383 -15.19 24.98 3.71
N ARG A 384 -15.72 23.84 4.16
CA ARG A 384 -15.65 23.43 5.57
C ARG A 384 -14.21 23.10 5.99
N TYR A 385 -13.42 22.43 5.14
CA TYR A 385 -12.02 22.16 5.42
C TYR A 385 -11.21 23.44 5.67
N LEU A 386 -11.32 24.42 4.76
CA LEU A 386 -10.56 25.68 4.79
C LEU A 386 -11.01 26.61 5.92
N SER A 387 -12.27 26.54 6.35
CA SER A 387 -12.77 27.31 7.50
C SER A 387 -12.50 26.65 8.86
N THR A 388 -12.15 25.36 8.88
CA THR A 388 -11.77 24.67 10.12
C THR A 388 -10.39 25.15 10.59
N PRO A 389 -10.20 25.58 11.86
CA PRO A 389 -8.91 26.04 12.36
C PRO A 389 -7.80 24.97 12.28
N PRO A 390 -6.52 25.35 12.10
CA PRO A 390 -5.38 24.45 12.26
C PRO A 390 -5.30 23.84 13.66
N ASN A 391 -4.72 22.65 13.76
CA ASN A 391 -4.53 21.88 15.00
C ASN A 391 -5.84 21.56 15.72
N SER A 392 -6.96 21.53 14.99
CA SER A 392 -8.27 21.25 15.58
C SER A 392 -8.44 19.78 15.96
N GLN A 393 -7.72 18.88 15.32
CA GLN A 393 -7.93 17.43 15.31
C GLN A 393 -9.36 17.05 14.90
N SER A 394 -10.01 17.85 14.07
CA SER A 394 -11.40 17.63 13.67
C SER A 394 -11.50 16.56 12.59
N LEU A 395 -12.46 15.65 12.76
CA LEU A 395 -12.99 14.80 11.71
C LEU A 395 -14.40 15.28 11.36
N TYR A 396 -14.82 15.12 10.12
CA TYR A 396 -16.23 15.30 9.76
C TYR A 396 -16.66 14.32 8.68
N LYS A 397 -17.87 13.78 8.82
CA LYS A 397 -18.44 12.83 7.87
C LYS A 397 -18.73 13.53 6.54
N VAL A 398 -18.42 12.86 5.44
CA VAL A 398 -18.87 13.21 4.09
C VAL A 398 -20.37 12.88 3.99
N THR A 399 -21.19 13.89 3.70
CA THR A 399 -22.66 13.77 3.63
C THR A 399 -23.24 13.93 2.23
N THR A 400 -22.40 14.27 1.25
CA THR A 400 -22.80 14.53 -0.14
C THR A 400 -22.02 13.62 -1.09
N TYR A 401 -21.95 12.34 -0.74
CA TYR A 401 -21.28 11.34 -1.56
C TYR A 401 -21.93 11.26 -2.96
N GLN A 402 -21.11 10.99 -3.97
CA GLN A 402 -21.57 10.71 -5.33
C GLN A 402 -20.56 9.82 -6.05
N SER A 403 -21.03 9.04 -7.02
CA SER A 403 -20.22 7.97 -7.63
C SER A 403 -18.92 8.41 -8.34
N ALA A 404 -18.76 9.67 -8.75
CA ALA A 404 -17.47 10.13 -9.30
C ALA A 404 -16.46 10.57 -8.23
N TYR A 405 -16.80 10.51 -6.94
CA TYR A 405 -15.92 10.95 -5.86
C TYR A 405 -14.74 9.98 -5.70
N GLU A 406 -13.53 10.51 -5.85
CA GLU A 406 -12.28 9.74 -5.91
C GLU A 406 -11.24 10.19 -4.85
N PRO A 407 -11.59 10.24 -3.55
CA PRO A 407 -10.69 10.69 -2.50
C PRO A 407 -9.48 9.77 -2.31
N TYR A 408 -8.54 10.25 -1.50
CA TYR A 408 -7.44 9.43 -0.99
C TYR A 408 -7.74 9.09 0.46
N VAL A 409 -7.80 7.79 0.76
CA VAL A 409 -8.36 7.29 2.01
C VAL A 409 -7.42 6.36 2.75
N ILE A 410 -7.37 6.53 4.06
CA ILE A 410 -6.83 5.54 4.99
C ILE A 410 -7.98 4.65 5.44
N MET A 411 -7.82 3.34 5.30
CA MET A 411 -8.88 2.36 5.59
C MET A 411 -8.29 1.07 6.12
N SER A 412 -9.13 0.27 6.79
CA SER A 412 -8.77 -1.11 7.15
C SER A 412 -8.67 -1.99 5.91
N LYS A 413 -7.78 -2.99 5.93
CA LYS A 413 -7.72 -4.03 4.91
C LYS A 413 -9.00 -4.89 4.81
N ARG A 414 -9.95 -4.76 5.75
CA ARG A 414 -11.20 -5.55 5.80
C ARG A 414 -12.30 -5.07 4.85
N VAL A 415 -12.17 -3.89 4.24
CA VAL A 415 -13.17 -3.34 3.31
C VAL A 415 -13.28 -4.20 2.02
N PRO A 416 -14.27 -3.99 1.14
CA PRO A 416 -14.32 -4.71 -0.15
C PRO A 416 -13.09 -4.48 -1.03
N TRP A 417 -12.79 -5.43 -1.92
CA TRP A 417 -11.71 -5.33 -2.90
C TRP A 417 -12.13 -4.51 -4.13
N CYS A 418 -11.17 -3.97 -4.87
CA CYS A 418 -11.46 -3.24 -6.11
C CYS A 418 -11.83 -4.23 -7.22
N ASP A 419 -12.83 -3.90 -8.05
CA ASP A 419 -13.24 -4.73 -9.19
C ASP A 419 -12.13 -4.80 -10.25
N GLU A 420 -11.67 -6.02 -10.56
CA GLU A 420 -10.49 -6.29 -11.39
C GLU A 420 -10.77 -6.17 -12.89
N ARG A 421 -12.03 -6.03 -13.30
CA ARG A 421 -12.42 -5.82 -14.70
C ARG A 421 -11.97 -4.46 -15.25
N PHE A 422 -11.66 -3.50 -14.36
CA PHE A 422 -11.19 -2.19 -14.76
C PHE A 422 -9.72 -2.23 -15.20
N THR A 423 -9.51 -2.12 -16.51
CA THR A 423 -8.19 -1.98 -17.13
C THR A 423 -7.99 -0.58 -17.69
N GLY A 424 -6.76 -0.05 -17.61
CA GLY A 424 -6.43 1.28 -18.14
C GLY A 424 -7.05 2.44 -17.35
N TYR A 425 -6.92 3.65 -17.89
CA TYR A 425 -7.32 4.89 -17.25
C TYR A 425 -8.84 5.11 -17.20
N GLY A 426 -9.28 5.77 -16.13
CA GLY A 426 -10.65 6.26 -15.94
C GLY A 426 -11.54 5.30 -15.16
N GLY A 427 -12.34 5.85 -14.24
CA GLY A 427 -13.40 5.12 -13.50
C GLY A 427 -12.92 4.06 -12.50
N ASN A 428 -11.68 3.56 -12.61
CA ASN A 428 -11.18 2.41 -11.86
C ASN A 428 -11.15 2.63 -10.33
N LYS A 429 -10.57 3.74 -9.86
CA LYS A 429 -10.50 4.08 -8.43
C LYS A 429 -11.85 4.55 -7.89
N ALA A 430 -12.61 5.32 -8.68
CA ALA A 430 -13.97 5.71 -8.35
C ALA A 430 -14.88 4.48 -8.13
N ALA A 431 -14.80 3.47 -8.99
CA ALA A 431 -15.52 2.20 -8.83
C ALA A 431 -15.14 1.47 -7.54
N CYS A 432 -13.83 1.39 -7.24
CA CYS A 432 -13.37 0.77 -6.00
C CYS A 432 -13.93 1.50 -4.75
N LEU A 433 -13.87 2.84 -4.74
CA LEU A 433 -14.36 3.64 -3.62
C LEU A 433 -15.89 3.64 -3.52
N PHE A 434 -16.59 3.53 -4.66
CA PHE A 434 -18.04 3.38 -4.72
C PHE A 434 -18.48 2.09 -4.02
N GLU A 435 -17.87 0.96 -4.38
CA GLU A 435 -18.20 -0.32 -3.74
C GLU A 435 -17.85 -0.34 -2.24
N ILE A 436 -16.72 0.26 -1.85
CA ILE A 436 -16.38 0.41 -0.43
C ILE A 436 -17.47 1.21 0.29
N TYR A 437 -17.93 2.32 -0.29
CA TYR A 437 -18.99 3.14 0.31
C TYR A 437 -20.32 2.38 0.43
N LEU A 438 -20.74 1.67 -0.63
CA LEU A 438 -21.96 0.85 -0.62
C LEU A 438 -21.92 -0.26 0.44
N SER A 439 -20.74 -0.75 0.81
CA SER A 439 -20.61 -1.78 1.85
C SER A 439 -20.91 -1.31 3.28
N GLY A 440 -21.24 -0.03 3.46
CA GLY A 440 -21.53 0.57 4.76
C GLY A 440 -20.35 1.32 5.37
N VAL A 441 -19.30 1.59 4.58
CA VAL A 441 -18.14 2.36 5.04
C VAL A 441 -18.42 3.85 4.95
N ASP A 442 -18.38 4.52 6.08
CA ASP A 442 -18.51 5.98 6.16
C ASP A 442 -17.18 6.70 5.94
N PHE A 443 -17.20 7.80 5.17
CA PHE A 443 -16.00 8.57 4.86
C PHE A 443 -15.92 9.78 5.78
N TYR A 444 -14.77 9.99 6.42
CA TYR A 444 -14.53 11.08 7.36
C TYR A 444 -13.30 11.88 6.94
N VAL A 445 -13.46 13.19 6.71
CA VAL A 445 -12.37 14.06 6.30
C VAL A 445 -11.51 14.44 7.50
N MET A 446 -10.20 14.25 7.38
CA MET A 446 -9.22 14.73 8.36
C MET A 446 -8.91 16.20 8.13
N ALA A 447 -9.40 17.08 9.02
CA ALA A 447 -9.36 18.51 8.77
C ALA A 447 -7.98 19.15 8.92
N ASP A 448 -6.98 18.47 9.51
CA ASP A 448 -5.63 19.02 9.71
C ASP A 448 -4.58 18.46 8.76
N HIS A 449 -4.97 17.52 7.91
CA HIS A 449 -4.07 16.79 7.03
C HIS A 449 -4.43 17.00 5.58
N PHE A 450 -3.42 16.95 4.72
CA PHE A 450 -3.60 17.11 3.29
C PHE A 450 -2.45 16.45 2.51
N LEU A 451 -2.72 16.23 1.23
CA LEU A 451 -1.75 15.86 0.20
C LEU A 451 -1.66 16.97 -0.85
N ILE A 452 -0.55 17.00 -1.57
CA ILE A 452 -0.42 17.86 -2.75
C ILE A 452 0.02 17.02 -3.94
N HIS A 453 -0.69 17.16 -5.06
CA HIS A 453 -0.28 16.58 -6.34
C HIS A 453 1.00 17.27 -6.83
N GLN A 454 2.03 16.48 -7.13
CA GLN A 454 3.21 16.97 -7.80
C GLN A 454 2.91 17.15 -9.29
N SER A 455 3.01 18.38 -9.78
CA SER A 455 2.85 18.69 -11.20
C SER A 455 3.80 17.86 -12.05
N HIS A 456 3.24 17.16 -13.04
CA HIS A 456 3.99 16.43 -14.04
C HIS A 456 3.24 16.47 -15.37
N LYS A 457 3.92 16.16 -16.48
CA LYS A 457 3.27 16.05 -17.78
C LYS A 457 2.36 14.82 -17.81
N TYR A 458 1.19 14.96 -18.41
CA TYR A 458 0.26 13.88 -18.64
C TYR A 458 0.37 13.35 -20.06
N GLU A 459 0.31 12.03 -20.23
CA GLU A 459 0.19 11.38 -21.53
C GLU A 459 -1.30 11.23 -21.87
N GLU A 460 -1.89 12.21 -22.58
CA GLU A 460 -3.35 12.28 -22.79
C GLU A 460 -3.88 11.38 -23.91
N GLU A 461 -3.06 10.98 -24.88
CA GLU A 461 -3.50 10.26 -26.08
C GLU A 461 -3.98 8.84 -25.76
N ALA A 462 -3.21 8.07 -24.98
CA ALA A 462 -3.60 6.72 -24.54
C ALA A 462 -4.84 6.72 -23.62
N ARG A 463 -5.06 7.81 -22.89
CA ARG A 463 -6.14 7.94 -21.91
C ARG A 463 -7.52 8.01 -22.54
N ARG A 464 -7.65 8.50 -23.77
CA ARG A 464 -8.95 8.79 -24.37
C ARG A 464 -9.77 7.53 -24.65
N GLU A 465 -9.16 6.52 -25.27
CA GLU A 465 -9.84 5.28 -25.63
C GLU A 465 -10.10 4.40 -24.41
N GLU A 466 -9.14 4.29 -23.48
CA GLU A 466 -9.34 3.56 -22.22
C GLU A 466 -10.48 4.15 -21.39
N ARG A 467 -10.54 5.48 -21.28
CA ARG A 467 -11.66 6.17 -20.61
C ARG A 467 -12.99 5.88 -21.31
N LYS A 468 -13.02 5.66 -22.62
CA LYS A 468 -14.26 5.35 -23.36
C LYS A 468 -14.80 3.99 -22.99
N TYR A 469 -13.94 2.97 -22.95
CA TYR A 469 -14.31 1.64 -22.49
C TYR A 469 -14.79 1.67 -21.04
N ASN A 470 -14.00 2.26 -20.13
CA ASN A 470 -14.31 2.29 -18.71
C ASN A 470 -15.58 3.10 -18.36
N ARG A 471 -16.01 4.06 -19.19
CA ARG A 471 -17.29 4.76 -18.98
C ARG A 471 -18.50 3.83 -19.05
N LYS A 472 -18.49 2.88 -20.00
CA LYS A 472 -19.59 1.90 -20.12
C LYS A 472 -19.52 0.91 -18.97
N LEU A 473 -18.35 0.29 -18.77
CA LEU A 473 -18.13 -0.64 -17.67
C LEU A 473 -18.51 -0.03 -16.31
N TYR A 474 -18.21 1.25 -16.08
CA TYR A 474 -18.55 1.88 -14.82
C TYR A 474 -20.06 2.09 -14.64
N THR A 475 -20.79 2.39 -15.71
CA THR A 475 -22.25 2.47 -15.63
C THR A 475 -22.84 1.12 -15.22
N ASP A 476 -22.44 0.04 -15.90
CA ASP A 476 -22.93 -1.31 -15.65
C ASP A 476 -22.54 -1.78 -14.23
N PHE A 477 -21.28 -1.54 -13.83
CA PHE A 477 -20.77 -1.86 -12.50
C PHE A 477 -21.58 -1.22 -11.37
N LYS A 478 -22.02 0.04 -11.51
CA LYS A 478 -22.80 0.70 -10.45
C LYS A 478 -24.14 0.01 -10.21
N GLU A 479 -24.82 -0.38 -11.27
CA GLU A 479 -26.09 -1.11 -11.17
C GLU A 479 -25.88 -2.49 -10.56
N GLU A 480 -24.87 -3.24 -11.03
CA GLU A 480 -24.49 -4.55 -10.51
C GLU A 480 -24.13 -4.50 -9.02
N ALA A 481 -23.26 -3.56 -8.63
CA ALA A 481 -22.83 -3.39 -7.24
C ALA A 481 -24.02 -3.02 -6.36
N CYS A 482 -24.87 -2.10 -6.80
CA CYS A 482 -26.07 -1.74 -6.06
C CYS A 482 -26.99 -2.93 -5.79
N LEU A 483 -27.39 -3.66 -6.84
CA LEU A 483 -28.26 -4.82 -6.69
C LEU A 483 -27.62 -5.88 -5.78
N ARG A 484 -26.31 -6.12 -5.90
CA ARG A 484 -25.55 -7.05 -5.06
C ARG A 484 -25.57 -6.67 -3.57
N TYR A 485 -25.31 -5.40 -3.24
CA TYR A 485 -25.29 -4.96 -1.83
C TYR A 485 -26.69 -4.85 -1.23
N LEU A 486 -27.68 -4.34 -1.98
CA LEU A 486 -29.07 -4.31 -1.54
C LEU A 486 -29.59 -5.72 -1.23
N TYR A 487 -29.37 -6.67 -2.13
CA TYR A 487 -29.73 -8.08 -1.91
C TYR A 487 -29.01 -8.67 -0.69
N ARG A 488 -27.70 -8.41 -0.55
CA ARG A 488 -26.91 -8.90 0.59
C ARG A 488 -27.45 -8.36 1.92
N PHE A 489 -27.76 -7.07 2.01
CA PHE A 489 -28.31 -6.49 3.23
C PHE A 489 -29.71 -6.99 3.52
N HIS A 490 -30.57 -7.12 2.51
CA HIS A 490 -31.89 -7.71 2.65
C HIS A 490 -31.81 -9.15 3.18
N ALA A 491 -31.00 -10.00 2.55
CA ALA A 491 -30.81 -11.39 2.96
C ALA A 491 -30.26 -11.53 4.39
N ALA A 492 -29.51 -10.53 4.87
CA ALA A 492 -29.00 -10.47 6.25
C ALA A 492 -29.98 -9.81 7.24
N GLY A 493 -31.14 -9.33 6.81
CA GLY A 493 -32.08 -8.56 7.65
C GLY A 493 -31.55 -7.19 8.06
N GLN A 494 -30.62 -6.62 7.28
CA GLN A 494 -29.88 -5.40 7.57
C GLN A 494 -30.26 -4.20 6.68
N LEU A 495 -31.19 -4.38 5.73
CA LEU A 495 -31.54 -3.33 4.75
C LEU A 495 -31.98 -2.01 5.40
N HIS A 496 -32.72 -2.08 6.50
CA HIS A 496 -33.24 -0.92 7.23
C HIS A 496 -32.34 -0.47 8.39
N THR A 497 -31.06 -0.83 8.35
CA THR A 497 -30.09 -0.47 9.40
C THR A 497 -29.13 0.62 8.91
N PRO A 498 -28.47 1.35 9.83
CA PRO A 498 -27.44 2.33 9.44
C PRO A 498 -26.31 1.76 8.57
N LEU A 499 -26.06 0.44 8.64
CA LEU A 499 -25.04 -0.23 7.82
C LEU A 499 -25.38 -0.18 6.32
N ALA A 500 -26.66 -0.34 5.97
CA ALA A 500 -27.13 -0.34 4.59
C ALA A 500 -27.47 1.06 4.06
N ALA A 501 -27.44 2.09 4.91
CA ALA A 501 -27.88 3.45 4.57
C ALA A 501 -27.17 4.01 3.33
N ASN A 502 -25.85 3.82 3.22
CA ASN A 502 -25.07 4.27 2.07
C ASN A 502 -25.51 3.58 0.78
N ALA A 503 -25.77 2.26 0.82
CA ALA A 503 -26.28 1.53 -0.34
C ALA A 503 -27.67 2.01 -0.74
N VAL A 504 -28.60 2.09 0.21
CA VAL A 504 -29.97 2.55 -0.04
C VAL A 504 -29.97 3.97 -0.65
N GLU A 505 -29.20 4.89 -0.06
CA GLU A 505 -29.16 6.29 -0.50
C GLU A 505 -28.57 6.45 -1.91
N GLU A 506 -27.49 5.76 -2.25
CA GLU A 506 -26.90 5.86 -3.58
C GLU A 506 -27.70 5.09 -4.63
N CYS A 507 -28.20 3.90 -4.29
CA CYS A 507 -28.84 3.02 -5.25
C CYS A 507 -30.23 3.49 -5.66
N LYS A 508 -30.99 4.15 -4.77
CA LYS A 508 -32.27 4.77 -5.12
C LYS A 508 -32.14 5.93 -6.13
N LYS A 509 -30.94 6.53 -6.27
CA LYS A 509 -30.69 7.57 -7.29
C LYS A 509 -30.76 7.00 -8.72
N MET A 510 -30.62 5.67 -8.87
CA MET A 510 -30.67 4.95 -10.14
C MET A 510 -32.05 4.31 -10.33
N LYS A 511 -32.95 4.98 -11.07
CA LYS A 511 -34.35 4.54 -11.26
C LYS A 511 -34.51 3.08 -11.70
N GLY A 512 -33.60 2.59 -12.55
CA GLY A 512 -33.61 1.19 -12.99
C GLY A 512 -33.36 0.21 -11.84
N VAL A 513 -32.38 0.53 -10.99
CA VAL A 513 -32.03 -0.23 -9.79
C VAL A 513 -33.14 -0.15 -8.74
N GLU A 514 -33.69 1.04 -8.48
CA GLU A 514 -34.78 1.24 -7.51
C GLU A 514 -36.00 0.36 -7.82
N ARG A 515 -36.43 0.35 -9.09
CA ARG A 515 -37.54 -0.49 -9.55
C ARG A 515 -37.21 -1.97 -9.40
N LEU A 516 -36.05 -2.40 -9.91
CA LEU A 516 -35.64 -3.80 -9.85
C LEU A 516 -35.48 -4.30 -8.41
N ALA A 517 -34.91 -3.48 -7.52
CA ALA A 517 -34.75 -3.81 -6.12
C ALA A 517 -36.12 -3.96 -5.43
N THR A 518 -37.07 -3.05 -5.70
CA THR A 518 -38.42 -3.16 -5.13
C THR A 518 -39.11 -4.46 -5.57
N GLU A 519 -38.97 -4.83 -6.84
CA GLU A 519 -39.51 -6.08 -7.39
C GLU A 519 -38.81 -7.33 -6.81
N LEU A 520 -37.48 -7.30 -6.69
CA LEU A 520 -36.68 -8.45 -6.23
C LEU A 520 -36.75 -8.68 -4.72
N LEU A 521 -36.82 -7.61 -3.93
CA LEU A 521 -36.80 -7.67 -2.47
C LEU A 521 -38.22 -7.75 -1.88
N GLY A 522 -39.25 -7.37 -2.66
CA GLY A 522 -40.64 -7.36 -2.19
C GLY A 522 -40.96 -6.23 -1.21
N GLU A 523 -40.05 -5.26 -1.06
CA GLU A 523 -40.22 -4.05 -0.24
C GLU A 523 -39.54 -2.85 -0.90
N SER A 524 -40.01 -1.64 -0.59
CA SER A 524 -39.40 -0.39 -1.08
C SER A 524 -38.08 -0.10 -0.36
N LEU A 525 -37.12 0.43 -1.10
CA LEU A 525 -35.82 0.90 -0.59
C LEU A 525 -35.93 2.11 0.35
#